data_AF-A0A9E3JQM5-F1
#
_entry.id   AF-A0A9E3JQM5-F1
#
_cell.length_a   1.000
_cell.length_b   1.000
_cell.length_c   1.000
_cell.angle_alpha   90.00
_cell.angle_beta   90.00
_cell.angle_gamma   90.00
#
_symmetry.space_group_name_H-M   'P 1'
#
loop_
_entity.id
_entity.type
_entity.pdbx_description
1 polymer ?
#
loop_
_entity_poly.entity_id
_entity_poly.type
_entity_poly.pdbx_seq_one_letter_code
_entity_poly.pdbx_strand_id
1 'polypeptide(L)'
;NYDLDKARCAGLTGNDRDVCKEQAKARHVAAQADAKADQKTIEARNEAREDKLDAAYRVAREKCDAFAGAAKDQCLSAAKAEFAK
;
A
#
# COMPACT_ATOMS: atom_id res chain seq x y z
N ASN A 1 17.75 -12.49 -3.12
CA ASN A 1 18.85 -11.76 -2.45
C ASN A 1 19.98 -11.71 -3.46
N TYR A 2 20.07 -10.62 -4.24
CA TYR A 2 20.91 -10.57 -5.46
C TYR A 2 22.38 -10.91 -5.17
N ASP A 3 22.92 -10.42 -4.05
CA ASP A 3 24.32 -10.67 -3.69
C ASP A 3 24.58 -12.14 -3.35
N LEU A 4 23.64 -12.82 -2.71
CA LEU A 4 23.70 -14.27 -2.46
C LEU A 4 23.63 -15.05 -3.77
N ASP A 5 22.71 -14.68 -4.67
CA ASP A 5 22.53 -15.35 -5.95
C ASP A 5 23.75 -15.16 -6.85
N LYS A 6 24.34 -13.96 -6.83
CA LYS A 6 25.58 -13.64 -7.54
C LYS A 6 26.79 -14.37 -6.93
N ALA A 7 26.86 -14.50 -5.60
CA ALA A 7 27.93 -15.22 -4.92
C ALA A 7 27.94 -16.72 -5.29
N ARG A 8 26.76 -17.32 -5.47
CA ARG A 8 26.63 -18.71 -5.94
C ARG A 8 27.22 -18.94 -7.33
N CYS A 9 27.27 -17.91 -8.17
CA CYS A 9 27.89 -17.99 -9.49
C CYS A 9 29.43 -18.06 -9.45
N ALA A 10 30.07 -17.81 -8.29
CA ALA A 10 31.54 -17.76 -8.20
C ALA A 10 32.22 -19.11 -8.50
N GLY A 11 31.52 -20.23 -8.29
CA GLY A 11 32.02 -21.58 -8.61
C GLY A 11 31.94 -21.96 -10.09
N LEU A 12 31.35 -21.12 -10.95
CA LEU A 12 31.20 -21.37 -12.38
C LEU A 12 32.32 -20.68 -13.17
N THR A 13 32.54 -21.13 -14.41
CA THR A 13 33.57 -20.57 -15.31
C THR A 13 33.00 -20.31 -16.70
N GLY A 14 33.65 -19.41 -17.45
CA GLY A 14 33.25 -19.08 -18.82
C GLY A 14 31.80 -18.60 -18.92
N ASN A 15 31.15 -18.99 -20.02
CA ASN A 15 29.77 -18.58 -20.34
C ASN A 15 28.76 -18.91 -19.22
N ASP A 16 28.92 -20.05 -18.54
CA ASP A 16 27.98 -20.48 -17.49
C ASP A 16 27.97 -19.50 -16.31
N ARG A 17 29.13 -18.93 -15.97
CA ARG A 17 29.22 -17.90 -14.93
C ARG A 17 28.52 -16.62 -15.34
N ASP A 18 28.66 -16.22 -16.60
CA ASP A 18 28.10 -14.98 -17.10
C ASP A 18 26.57 -15.10 -17.20
N VAL A 19 26.07 -16.22 -17.72
CA VAL A 19 24.63 -16.56 -17.73
C VAL A 19 24.07 -16.57 -16.30
N CYS A 20 24.77 -17.18 -15.34
CA CYS A 20 24.32 -17.20 -13.94
C CYS A 20 24.17 -15.78 -13.36
N LYS A 21 25.12 -14.88 -13.63
CA LYS A 21 25.06 -13.49 -13.17
C LYS A 21 23.92 -12.72 -13.82
N GLU A 22 23.70 -12.89 -15.12
CA GLU A 22 22.59 -12.24 -15.81
C GLU A 22 21.24 -12.75 -15.32
N GLN A 23 21.10 -14.05 -15.03
CA GLN A 23 19.90 -14.61 -14.41
C GLN A 23 19.67 -14.03 -13.01
N ALA A 24 20.71 -13.93 -12.18
CA ALA A 24 20.61 -13.32 -10.85
C ALA A 24 20.15 -11.85 -10.93
N LYS A 25 20.71 -11.10 -11.89
CA LYS A 25 20.32 -9.71 -12.15
C LYS A 25 18.87 -9.60 -12.64
N ALA A 26 18.46 -10.46 -13.59
CA ALA A 26 17.10 -10.48 -14.10
C ALA A 26 16.09 -10.77 -12.98
N ARG A 27 16.36 -11.76 -12.12
CA ARG A 27 15.53 -12.06 -10.95
C ARG A 27 15.46 -10.89 -9.98
N HIS A 28 16.57 -10.20 -9.75
CA HIS A 28 16.59 -9.03 -8.88
C HIS A 28 15.73 -7.88 -9.43
N VAL A 29 15.85 -7.59 -10.73
CA VAL A 29 15.05 -6.56 -11.41
C VAL A 29 13.56 -6.93 -11.38
N ALA A 30 13.22 -8.20 -11.65
CA ALA A 30 11.84 -8.68 -11.56
C ALA A 30 11.28 -8.49 -10.14
N ALA A 31 12.00 -8.92 -9.11
CA ALA A 31 11.58 -8.75 -7.72
C ALA A 31 11.41 -7.27 -7.32
N GLN A 32 12.26 -6.37 -7.80
CA GLN A 32 12.09 -4.92 -7.58
C GLN A 32 10.85 -4.36 -8.30
N ALA A 33 10.59 -4.83 -9.52
CA ALA A 33 9.41 -4.40 -10.28
C ALA A 33 8.12 -4.87 -9.60
N ASP A 34 8.08 -6.13 -9.14
CA ASP A 34 6.95 -6.69 -8.40
C ASP A 34 6.71 -5.94 -7.09
N ALA A 35 7.77 -5.71 -6.30
CA ALA A 35 7.66 -4.95 -5.06
C ALA A 35 7.14 -3.52 -5.28
N LYS A 36 7.54 -2.87 -6.38
CA LYS A 36 7.03 -1.54 -6.75
C LYS A 36 5.55 -1.58 -7.16
N ALA A 37 5.13 -2.63 -7.84
CA ALA A 37 3.72 -2.82 -8.20
C ALA A 37 2.85 -3.07 -6.96
N ASP A 38 3.36 -3.88 -6.03
CA ASP A 38 2.70 -4.15 -4.74
C ASP A 38 2.58 -2.88 -3.91
N GLN A 39 3.65 -2.08 -3.80
CA GLN A 39 3.62 -0.81 -3.09
C GLN A 39 2.52 0.11 -3.65
N LYS A 40 2.48 0.31 -4.97
CA LYS A 40 1.44 1.13 -5.62
C LYS A 40 0.03 0.59 -5.37
N THR A 41 -0.13 -0.72 -5.36
CA THR A 41 -1.41 -1.36 -5.07
C THR A 41 -1.86 -1.10 -3.63
N ILE A 42 -0.92 -1.15 -2.67
CA ILE A 42 -1.19 -0.84 -1.26
C ILE A 42 -1.57 0.64 -1.11
N GLU A 43 -0.83 1.55 -1.74
CA GLU A 43 -1.12 2.99 -1.75
C GLU A 43 -2.53 3.26 -2.29
N ALA A 44 -2.86 2.74 -3.48
CA ALA A 44 -4.18 2.91 -4.08
C ALA A 44 -5.32 2.32 -3.21
N ARG A 45 -5.08 1.20 -2.52
CA ARG A 45 -6.06 0.63 -1.58
C ARG A 45 -6.27 1.50 -0.35
N ASN A 46 -5.22 2.12 0.17
CA ASN A 46 -5.31 3.02 1.31
C ASN A 46 -6.05 4.31 0.92
N GLU A 47 -5.72 4.90 -0.23
CA GLU A 47 -6.43 6.07 -0.77
C GLU A 47 -7.93 5.75 -0.97
N ALA A 48 -8.25 4.64 -1.63
CA ALA A 48 -9.64 4.22 -1.82
C ALA A 48 -10.38 3.95 -0.50
N ARG A 49 -9.67 3.54 0.56
CA ARG A 49 -10.25 3.37 1.90
C ARG A 49 -10.54 4.73 2.54
N GLU A 50 -9.60 5.67 2.47
CA GLU A 50 -9.79 7.03 2.98
C GLU A 50 -10.94 7.75 2.28
N ASP A 51 -11.01 7.69 0.96
CA ASP A 51 -12.11 8.27 0.16
C ASP A 51 -13.48 7.74 0.59
N LYS A 52 -13.58 6.42 0.84
CA LYS A 52 -14.81 5.79 1.32
C LYS A 52 -15.18 6.26 2.72
N LEU A 53 -14.20 6.36 3.62
CA LEU A 53 -14.42 6.88 4.98
C LEU A 53 -14.84 8.35 4.95
N ASP A 54 -14.23 9.18 4.10
CA ASP A 54 -14.61 10.58 3.92
C ASP A 54 -16.02 10.72 3.36
N ALA A 55 -16.38 9.92 2.35
CA ALA A 55 -17.73 9.90 1.81
C ALA A 55 -18.77 9.47 2.86
N ALA A 56 -18.48 8.41 3.62
CA ALA A 56 -19.35 7.93 4.69
C ALA A 56 -19.50 8.96 5.82
N TYR A 57 -18.39 9.57 6.25
CA TYR A 57 -18.39 10.63 7.25
C TYR A 57 -19.18 11.86 6.78
N ARG A 58 -19.06 12.25 5.50
CA ARG A 58 -19.88 13.33 4.93
C ARG A 58 -21.36 13.02 5.07
N VAL A 59 -21.80 11.81 4.70
CA VAL A 59 -23.19 11.39 4.87
C VAL A 59 -23.61 11.40 6.35
N ALA A 60 -22.75 10.93 7.26
CA ALA A 60 -23.04 10.95 8.69
C ALA A 60 -23.21 12.38 9.23
N ARG A 61 -22.39 13.33 8.77
CA ARG A 61 -22.52 14.74 9.11
C ARG A 61 -23.84 15.34 8.63
N GLU A 62 -24.21 15.09 7.36
CA GLU A 62 -25.50 15.55 6.82
C GLU A 62 -26.69 14.99 7.62
N LYS A 63 -26.61 13.73 8.08
CA LYS A 63 -27.62 13.18 8.99
C LYS A 63 -27.67 13.90 10.33
N CYS A 64 -26.53 14.32 10.88
CA CYS A 64 -26.47 15.09 12.12
C CYS A 64 -27.09 16.48 11.99
N ASP A 65 -27.23 17.02 10.76
CA ASP A 65 -27.85 18.33 10.53
C ASP A 65 -29.35 18.36 10.84
N ALA A 66 -29.99 17.19 10.99
CA ALA A 66 -31.35 17.07 11.51
C ALA A 66 -31.46 17.42 13.01
N PHE A 67 -30.35 17.52 13.74
CA PHE A 67 -30.31 17.87 15.16
C PHE A 67 -29.86 19.32 15.37
N ALA A 68 -30.06 19.83 16.59
CA ALA A 68 -29.60 21.15 17.01
C ALA A 68 -29.01 21.13 18.42
N GLY A 69 -28.17 22.13 18.73
CA GLY A 69 -27.52 22.28 20.03
C GLY A 69 -26.69 21.05 20.43
N ALA A 70 -26.70 20.72 21.72
CA ALA A 70 -25.90 19.63 22.28
C ALA A 70 -26.11 18.27 21.58
N ALA A 71 -27.32 18.00 21.07
CA ALA A 71 -27.60 16.77 20.34
C ALA A 71 -26.84 16.70 19.01
N LYS A 72 -26.71 17.83 18.30
CA LYS A 72 -25.91 17.92 17.07
C LYS A 72 -24.43 17.72 17.38
N ASP A 73 -23.93 18.37 18.41
CA ASP A 73 -22.52 18.27 18.80
C ASP A 73 -22.13 16.83 19.18
N GLN A 74 -22.99 16.15 19.93
CA GLN A 74 -22.81 14.74 20.27
C GLN A 74 -22.84 13.84 19.04
N CYS A 75 -23.78 14.07 18.11
CA CYS A 75 -23.86 13.31 16.85
C CYS A 75 -22.58 13.46 16.02
N LEU A 76 -22.09 14.69 15.85
CA LEU A 76 -20.84 14.96 15.12
C LEU A 76 -19.63 14.33 15.81
N SER A 77 -19.56 14.38 17.15
CA SER A 77 -18.47 13.75 17.89
C SER A 77 -18.48 12.22 17.75
N ALA A 78 -19.66 11.60 17.76
CA ALA A 78 -19.80 10.17 17.55
C ALA A 78 -19.39 9.78 16.12
N ALA A 79 -19.84 10.55 15.11
CA ALA A 79 -19.45 10.31 13.72
C ALA A 79 -17.93 10.42 13.52
N LYS A 80 -17.28 11.43 14.11
CA LYS A 80 -15.82 11.56 14.07
C LYS A 80 -15.11 10.34 14.68
N ALA A 81 -15.59 9.87 15.83
CA ALA A 81 -15.03 8.69 16.48
C ALA A 81 -15.23 7.41 15.66
N GLU A 82 -16.39 7.24 15.03
CA GLU A 82 -16.73 6.08 14.19
C GLU A 82 -15.85 6.01 12.92
N PHE A 83 -15.64 7.16 12.27
CA PHE A 83 -14.90 7.25 11.00
C PHE A 83 -13.41 7.62 11.17
N ALA A 84 -12.94 7.77 12.42
CA ALA A 84 -11.58 8.19 12.76
C ALA A 84 -11.14 9.49 12.03
N LYS A 85 -12.04 10.46 11.95
CA LYS A 85 -11.83 11.79 11.33
C LYS A 85 -11.77 12.88 12.40
#